data_AF-A0A0F8ZCX0-F1
#
_entry.id   AF-A0A0F8ZCX0-F1
#
_cell.length_a   1.000
_cell.length_b   1.000
_cell.length_c   1.000
_cell.angle_alpha   90.00
_cell.angle_beta   90.00
_cell.angle_gamma   90.00
#
_symmetry.space_group_name_H-M   'P 1'
#
loop_
_entity.id
_entity.type
_entity.pdbx_description
1 polymer ?
#
loop_
_entity_poly.entity_id
_entity_poly.type
_entity_poly.pdbx_seq_one_letter_code
_entity_poly.pdbx_strand_id
1 'polypeptide(L)' 'MVTNNGAVNPVVVTIPTPQTVKNLTIQDPTVSVAKDGVIKIIGPFPPELYNNPAGGTDPNEVYLEYDQTTSVTVSVFRV' A
#
# COMPACT_ATOMS: atom_id res chain seq x y z
N MET A 1 -4.57 -6.16 -4.13
CA MET A 1 -4.23 -7.45 -3.51
C MET A 1 -2.71 -7.54 -3.40
N VAL A 2 -2.22 -7.90 -2.22
CA VAL A 2 -0.79 -8.07 -1.93
C VAL A 2 -0.56 -9.47 -1.39
N THR A 3 0.47 -10.14 -1.89
CA THR A 3 0.82 -11.51 -1.51
C THR A 3 2.28 -11.57 -1.12
N ASN A 4 2.60 -12.24 -0.01
CA ASN A 4 3.97 -12.53 0.39
C ASN A 4 4.33 -13.96 -0.01
N ASN A 5 5.05 -14.12 -1.11
CA ASN A 5 5.29 -15.40 -1.80
C ASN A 5 6.55 -16.16 -1.32
N GLY A 6 7.25 -15.68 -0.30
CA GLY A 6 8.47 -16.37 0.15
C GLY A 6 9.32 -15.68 1.20
N ALA A 7 8.90 -14.54 1.76
CA ALA A 7 9.67 -13.94 2.85
C ALA A 7 9.53 -14.81 4.11
N VAL A 8 10.65 -15.04 4.79
CA VAL A 8 10.69 -15.78 6.08
C VAL A 8 10.01 -15.02 7.22
N ASN A 9 9.87 -13.70 7.06
CA ASN A 9 9.20 -12.82 8.00
C ASN A 9 7.92 -12.23 7.37
N PRO A 10 6.95 -11.79 8.18
CA PRO A 10 5.87 -10.95 7.70
C PRO A 10 6.43 -9.72 6.98
N VAL A 11 5.75 -9.30 5.92
CA VAL A 11 6.07 -8.06 5.19
C VAL A 11 5.14 -6.97 5.69
N VAL A 12 5.69 -5.82 6.03
CA VAL A 12 4.91 -4.62 6.36
C VAL A 12 4.73 -3.80 5.08
N VAL A 13 3.46 -3.59 4.73
CA VAL A 13 3.04 -2.69 3.66
C VAL A 13 2.64 -1.38 4.29
N THR A 14 3.26 -0.28 3.87
CA THR A 14 2.91 1.08 4.29
C THR A 14 2.23 1.81 3.15
N ILE A 15 1.21 2.60 3.47
CA ILE A 15 0.53 3.49 2.52
C ILE A 15 0.91 4.92 2.93
N PRO A 16 1.90 5.55 2.27
CA PRO A 16 2.26 6.94 2.56
C PRO A 16 1.07 7.87 2.34
N THR A 17 0.85 8.81 3.25
CA THR A 17 -0.25 9.78 3.21
C THR A 17 0.29 11.22 3.34
N PRO A 18 0.86 11.79 2.25
CA PRO A 18 1.52 13.10 2.29
C PRO A 18 0.54 14.27 2.47
N GLN A 19 -0.77 14.00 2.45
CA GLN A 19 -1.82 15.00 2.56
C GLN A 19 -2.11 15.36 4.02
N THR A 20 -2.68 16.54 4.21
CA THR A 20 -3.22 16.96 5.51
C THR A 20 -4.73 17.18 5.37
N VAL A 21 -5.48 16.81 6.42
CA VAL A 21 -6.91 17.09 6.51
C VAL A 21 -7.10 18.12 7.61
N LYS A 22 -7.62 19.29 7.26
CA LYS A 22 -7.81 20.41 8.21
C LYS A 22 -6.52 20.78 8.97
N ASN A 23 -5.38 20.82 8.26
CA ASN A 23 -4.04 21.06 8.80
C ASN A 23 -3.52 19.98 9.78
N LEU A 24 -4.15 18.80 9.81
CA LEU A 24 -3.66 17.65 10.56
C LEU A 24 -3.04 16.65 9.58
N THR A 25 -1.81 16.23 9.87
CA THR A 25 -1.13 15.16 9.14
C THR A 25 -1.89 13.85 9.32
N ILE A 26 -2.18 13.17 8.20
CA ILE A 26 -2.72 11.81 8.25
C ILE A 26 -1.57 10.87 8.59
N GLN A 27 -1.81 9.93 9.50
CA GLN A 27 -0.83 8.90 9.80
C GLN A 27 -0.86 7.81 8.72
N ASP A 28 0.32 7.40 8.27
CA ASP A 28 0.47 6.34 7.28
C ASP A 28 -0.09 5.00 7.80
N PRO A 29 -1.12 4.46 7.13
CA PRO A 29 -1.64 3.15 7.48
C PRO A 29 -0.61 2.06 7.14
N THR A 30 -0.51 1.07 8.02
CA THR A 30 0.35 -0.11 7.79
C THR A 30 -0.45 -1.40 7.88
N VAL A 31 -0.08 -2.36 7.04
CA VAL A 31 -0.68 -3.71 7.00
C VAL A 31 0.43 -4.74 6.96
N SER A 32 0.43 -5.64 7.94
CA SER A 32 1.32 -6.80 7.91
C SER A 32 0.70 -7.94 7.08
N VAL A 33 1.42 -8.39 6.06
CA VAL A 33 1.12 -9.58 5.27
C VAL A 33 1.98 -10.72 5.80
N ALA A 34 1.33 -11.75 6.36
CA ALA A 34 2.03 -12.92 6.89
C ALA A 34 2.82 -13.63 5.79
N LYS A 35 3.80 -14.44 6.19
CA LYS A 35 4.64 -15.24 5.30
C LYS A 35 3.88 -16.35 4.56
N ASP A 36 4.61 -17.10 3.73
CA ASP A 36 4.20 -18.39 3.17
C ASP A 36 2.98 -18.34 2.23
N GLY A 37 2.96 -17.38 1.30
CA GLY A 37 1.95 -17.29 0.24
C GLY A 37 0.63 -16.65 0.68
N VAL A 38 0.58 -16.07 1.88
CA VAL A 38 -0.64 -15.42 2.37
C VAL A 38 -0.98 -14.20 1.53
N ILE A 39 -2.24 -14.18 1.10
CA ILE A 39 -2.85 -13.13 0.31
C ILE A 39 -3.63 -12.20 1.23
N LYS A 40 -3.47 -10.88 1.05
CA LYS A 40 -4.33 -9.86 1.64
C LYS A 40 -4.89 -8.91 0.58
N ILE A 41 -6.14 -8.52 0.76
CA ILE A 41 -6.75 -7.42 0.02
C ILE A 41 -6.59 -6.17 0.88
N ILE A 42 -6.00 -5.12 0.29
CA ILE A 42 -5.85 -3.80 0.89
C ILE A 42 -6.59 -2.79 0.01
N GLY A 43 -7.35 -1.91 0.65
CA GLY A 43 -8.35 -1.04 0.01
C GLY A 43 -9.80 -1.38 0.42
N PRO A 44 -10.80 -0.70 -0.14
CA PRO A 44 -10.70 0.34 -1.17
C PRO A 44 -10.00 1.59 -0.66
N PHE A 45 -9.25 2.26 -1.54
CA PHE A 45 -8.57 3.51 -1.20
C PHE A 45 -9.47 4.69 -1.57
N PRO A 46 -9.90 5.50 -0.60
CA PRO A 46 -10.63 6.72 -0.90
C PRO A 46 -9.73 7.69 -1.69
N PRO A 47 -10.28 8.51 -2.60
CA PRO A 47 -9.48 9.43 -3.42
C PRO A 47 -8.62 10.41 -2.61
N GLU A 48 -9.05 10.74 -1.40
CA GLU A 48 -8.34 11.60 -0.45
C GLU A 48 -7.02 10.97 0.07
N LEU A 49 -6.83 9.66 -0.11
CA LEU A 49 -5.62 8.94 0.28
C LEU A 49 -4.73 8.57 -0.93
N TYR A 50 -5.04 9.10 -2.12
CA TYR A 50 -4.11 9.01 -3.26
C TYR A 50 -2.89 9.85 -2.95
N ASN A 51 -1.76 9.17 -2.80
CA ASN A 51 -0.49 9.79 -2.43
C ASN A 51 0.30 10.30 -3.64
N ASN A 52 -0.15 10.00 -4.86
CA ASN A 52 0.39 10.62 -6.07
C ASN A 52 -0.46 11.82 -6.52
N PRO A 53 0.09 13.05 -6.51
CA PRO A 53 -0.65 14.23 -6.94
C PRO A 53 -1.04 14.18 -8.42
N ALA A 54 -2.13 14.86 -8.76
CA ALA A 54 -2.50 15.12 -10.15
C ALA A 54 -1.36 15.88 -10.87
N GLY A 55 -0.84 15.30 -11.96
CA GLY A 55 0.26 15.86 -12.76
C GLY A 55 1.63 15.16 -12.59
N GLY A 56 1.74 14.15 -11.73
CA GLY A 56 2.91 13.26 -11.64
C GLY A 56 2.94 12.18 -12.72
N THR A 57 3.89 11.24 -12.63
CA THR A 57 4.04 10.11 -13.58
C THR A 57 2.82 9.17 -13.56
N ASP A 58 2.19 8.99 -12.39
CA ASP A 58 1.05 8.07 -12.19
C ASP A 58 -0.08 8.75 -11.37
N PRO A 59 -0.70 9.82 -11.91
CA PRO A 59 -1.60 10.66 -11.14
C PRO A 59 -2.85 9.90 -10.68
N ASN A 60 -3.29 10.14 -9.44
CA ASN A 60 -4.44 9.46 -8.82
C ASN A 60 -4.22 7.96 -8.53
N GLU A 61 -2.98 7.51 -8.47
CA GLU A 61 -2.63 6.17 -8.00
C GLU A 61 -2.19 6.18 -6.52
N VAL A 62 -2.29 5.00 -5.89
CA VAL A 62 -1.78 4.73 -4.54
C VAL A 62 -0.46 3.98 -4.67
N TYR A 63 0.62 4.63 -4.26
CA TYR A 63 1.91 3.99 -4.02
C TYR A 63 1.90 3.27 -2.67
N LEU A 64 2.49 2.08 -2.68
CA LEU A 64 2.66 1.24 -1.51
C LEU A 64 4.16 1.06 -1.27
N GLU A 65 4.59 1.22 -0.03
CA GLU A 65 5.95 0.94 0.39
C GLU A 65 6.00 -0.41 1.10
N TYR A 66 7.11 -1.12 0.95
CA TYR A 66 7.34 -2.44 1.54
C TYR A 66 8.64 -2.41 2.31
N ASP A 67 8.64 -2.94 3.52
CA ASP A 67 9.86 -3.13 4.30
C ASP A 67 10.82 -4.17 3.68
N GLN A 68 10.30 -5.02 2.80
CA GLN A 68 11.03 -6.06 2.07
C GLN A 68 10.55 -6.15 0.62
N THR A 69 11.48 -6.13 -0.35
CA THR A 69 11.16 -5.97 -1.78
C THR A 69 11.22 -7.25 -2.61
N THR A 70 11.82 -8.34 -2.12
CA THR A 70 12.16 -9.49 -2.99
C THR A 70 11.11 -10.60 -3.07
N SER A 71 10.07 -10.58 -2.23
CA SER A 71 9.08 -11.68 -2.15
C SER A 71 7.62 -11.21 -2.18
N VAL A 72 7.37 -9.97 -2.60
CA VAL A 72 6.02 -9.40 -2.61
C VAL A 72 5.48 -9.38 -4.03
N THR A 73 4.26 -9.88 -4.20
CA THR A 73 3.50 -9.75 -5.45
C THR A 73 2.28 -8.88 -5.23
N VAL A 74 2.11 -7.89 -6.10
CA VAL A 74 1.04 -6.90 -6.03
C VAL A 74 0.19 -6.99 -7.28
N SER A 75 -1.12 -6.96 -7.12
CA SER A 75 -2.07 -7.00 -8.24
C SER A 75 -3.33 -6.22 -7.91
N VAL A 76 -3.92 -5.57 -8.91
CA VAL A 76 -5.22 -4.90 -8.76
C VAL A 76 -6.31 -5.97 -8.59
N PHE A 77 -7.15 -5.82 -7.57
CA PHE A 77 -8.32 -6.68 -7.39
C PHE A 77 -9.52 -5.95 -7.99
N ARG A 78 -10.08 -6.52 -9.06
CA ARG A 78 -11.29 -6.03 -9.72
C ARG A 78 -12.39 -7.06 -9.51
N VAL A 79 -13.47 -6.65 -8.83
CA VAL A 79 -14.73 -7.40 -8.72
C VAL A 79 -15.60 -7.18 -9.95
#